data_AF-K1Z884-F1
#
_entry.id   AF-K1Z884-F1
#
_cell.length_a   1.000
_cell.length_b   1.000
_cell.length_c   1.000
_cell.angle_alpha   90.00
_cell.angle_beta   90.00
_cell.angle_gamma   90.00
#
_symmetry.space_group_name_H-M   'P 1'
#
loop_
_entity.id
_entity.type
_entity.pdbx_description
1 polymer ?
#
loop_
_entity_poly.entity_id
_entity_poly.type
_entity_poly.pdbx_seq_one_letter_code
_entity_poly.pdbx_strand_id
1 'polypeptide(L)' 'MCQSLVDKVARSRQLRSVTDPDLLVLFEDWLEELEEEVAAYLRQNPESGAAALSENLGLSLSGATFLIAKLRREQEI' A
#
# COMPACT_ATOMS: atom_id res chain seq x y z
N MET A 1 1.83 -19.31 -15.06
CA MET A 1 2.76 -18.40 -14.35
C MET A 1 2.16 -16.99 -14.37
N CYS A 2 1.54 -16.57 -13.27
CA CYS A 2 1.35 -15.18 -12.85
C CYS A 2 0.98 -15.22 -11.37
N GLN A 3 1.93 -15.73 -10.59
CA GLN A 3 1.78 -16.19 -9.21
C GLN A 3 2.39 -15.17 -8.21
N SER A 4 2.26 -13.86 -8.46
CA SER A 4 3.26 -12.89 -7.97
C SER A 4 2.82 -11.90 -6.89
N LEU A 5 1.57 -11.84 -6.44
CA LEU A 5 1.23 -11.01 -5.27
C LEU A 5 0.25 -11.70 -4.33
N VAL A 6 -0.77 -12.36 -4.88
CA VAL A 6 -1.70 -13.20 -4.10
C VAL A 6 -0.97 -14.31 -3.35
N ASP A 7 0.13 -14.86 -3.88
CA ASP A 7 0.90 -15.91 -3.19
C ASP A 7 1.80 -15.39 -2.06
N LYS A 8 2.23 -14.13 -2.10
CA LYS A 8 2.96 -13.52 -1.00
C LYS A 8 2.01 -13.11 0.13
N VAL A 9 0.81 -12.63 -0.20
CA VAL A 9 -0.29 -12.43 0.77
C VAL A 9 -0.88 -13.77 1.22
N ALA A 10 -0.83 -14.83 0.43
CA ALA A 10 -1.28 -16.17 0.83
C ALA A 10 -0.30 -16.92 1.74
N ARG A 11 0.96 -16.47 1.88
CA ARG A 11 1.78 -16.86 3.05
C ARG A 11 1.23 -16.29 4.36
N SER A 12 0.39 -15.26 4.30
CA SER A 12 -0.51 -14.82 5.37
C SER A 12 -1.74 -15.75 5.54
N ARG A 13 -1.77 -16.96 4.96
CA ARG A 13 -2.75 -17.99 5.35
C ARG A 13 -2.53 -18.49 6.79
N GLN A 14 -1.38 -18.21 7.40
CA GLN A 14 -1.19 -18.31 8.85
C GLN A 14 -1.84 -17.15 9.63
N LEU A 15 -2.30 -16.08 8.97
CA LEU A 15 -3.12 -15.02 9.58
C LEU A 15 -4.61 -15.22 9.35
N ARG A 16 -5.05 -16.05 8.39
CA ARG A 16 -6.48 -16.41 8.26
C ARG A 16 -7.02 -17.19 9.46
N SER A 17 -6.16 -17.71 10.34
CA SER A 17 -6.56 -18.26 11.64
C SER A 17 -6.54 -17.21 12.76
N VAL A 18 -6.27 -15.93 12.48
CA VAL A 18 -5.89 -14.91 13.48
C VAL A 18 -6.55 -13.54 13.26
N THR A 19 -7.47 -13.36 12.31
CA THR A 19 -8.08 -12.02 12.09
C THR A 19 -9.60 -12.11 12.02
N ASP A 20 -10.24 -11.38 12.92
CA ASP A 20 -11.66 -11.07 12.91
C ASP A 20 -12.05 -10.46 11.55
N PRO A 21 -13.06 -11.00 10.83
CA PRO A 21 -13.52 -10.46 9.56
C PRO A 21 -13.79 -8.95 9.59
N ASP A 22 -14.27 -8.43 10.71
CA ASP A 22 -14.58 -7.01 10.84
C ASP A 22 -13.30 -6.16 10.86
N LEU A 23 -12.22 -6.68 11.44
CA LEU A 23 -10.91 -6.02 11.46
C LEU A 23 -10.24 -6.03 10.08
N LEU A 24 -10.50 -7.07 9.27
CA LEU A 24 -9.97 -7.12 7.91
C LEU A 24 -10.58 -6.01 7.05
N VAL A 25 -11.89 -5.77 7.14
CA VAL A 25 -12.56 -4.68 6.42
C VAL A 25 -11.96 -3.33 6.80
N LEU A 26 -11.80 -3.06 8.10
CA LEU A 26 -11.19 -1.81 8.57
C LEU A 26 -9.75 -1.62 8.08
N PHE A 27 -8.98 -2.71 7.96
CA PHE A 27 -7.63 -2.65 7.40
C PHE A 27 -7.64 -2.36 5.90
N GLU A 28 -8.57 -2.96 5.15
CA GLU A 28 -8.73 -2.73 3.71
C GLU A 28 -9.16 -1.29 3.44
N ASP A 29 -10.17 -0.78 4.16
CA ASP A 29 -10.64 0.61 4.07
C ASP A 29 -9.49 1.60 4.36
N TRP A 30 -8.76 1.39 5.46
CA TRP A 30 -7.63 2.23 5.83
C TRP A 30 -6.51 2.22 4.78
N LEU A 31 -6.24 1.05 4.17
CA LEU A 31 -5.21 0.93 3.14
C LEU A 31 -5.63 1.65 1.85
N GLU A 32 -6.90 1.57 1.46
CA GLU A 32 -7.45 2.30 0.31
C GLU A 32 -7.35 3.82 0.51
N GLU A 33 -7.76 4.34 1.68
CA GLU A 33 -7.63 5.76 2.02
C GLU A 33 -6.18 6.24 1.96
N LEU A 34 -5.24 5.45 2.47
CA LEU A 34 -3.82 5.78 2.44
C LEU A 34 -3.27 5.82 1.01
N GLU A 35 -3.74 4.92 0.14
CA GLU A 35 -3.33 4.88 -1.26
C GLU A 35 -3.83 6.10 -2.03
N GLU A 36 -5.07 6.53 -1.77
CA GLU A 36 -5.61 7.77 -2.32
C GLU A 36 -4.80 8.99 -1.86
N GLU A 37 -4.41 9.07 -0.59
CA GLU A 37 -3.59 10.16 -0.05
C GLU A 37 -2.20 10.20 -0.71
N VAL A 38 -1.54 9.04 -0.85
CA VAL A 38 -0.24 8.95 -1.54
C VAL A 38 -0.37 9.34 -3.00
N ALA A 39 -1.39 8.86 -3.71
CA ALA A 39 -1.62 9.22 -5.11
C ALA A 39 -1.90 10.72 -5.26
N ALA A 40 -2.71 11.31 -4.37
CA ALA A 40 -2.98 12.75 -4.36
C ALA A 40 -1.70 13.56 -4.10
N TYR A 41 -0.85 13.14 -3.16
CA TYR A 41 0.43 13.78 -2.90
C TYR A 41 1.36 13.73 -4.11
N LEU A 42 1.49 12.57 -4.77
CA LEU A 42 2.36 12.39 -5.94
C LEU A 42 1.85 13.15 -7.17
N ARG A 43 0.53 13.26 -7.36
CA ARG A 43 -0.05 14.10 -8.41
C ARG A 43 0.26 15.59 -8.21
N GLN A 44 0.29 16.05 -6.95
CA GLN A 44 0.68 17.42 -6.61
C GLN A 44 2.19 17.64 -6.68
N ASN A 45 2.99 16.58 -6.47
CA ASN A 45 4.45 16.64 -6.44
C ASN A 45 5.08 15.52 -7.31
N PRO A 46 5.03 15.61 -8.65
CA PRO A 46 5.37 14.49 -9.55
C PRO A 46 6.79 13.96 -9.44
N GLU A 47 7.74 14.81 -9.05
CA GLU A 47 9.15 14.46 -8.86
C GLU A 47 9.44 13.88 -7.47
N SER A 48 8.43 13.75 -6.61
CA SER A 48 8.58 13.21 -5.26
C SER A 48 8.76 11.70 -5.28
N GLY A 49 9.69 11.22 -4.45
CA GLY A 49 9.96 9.81 -4.24
C GLY A 49 9.58 9.33 -2.84
N ALA A 50 9.98 8.10 -2.52
CA ALA A 50 9.66 7.45 -1.26
C ALA A 50 10.14 8.22 -0.01
N ALA A 51 11.25 8.96 -0.11
CA ALA A 51 11.75 9.78 0.99
C ALA A 51 10.80 10.93 1.33
N ALA A 52 10.28 11.63 0.31
CA ALA A 52 9.33 12.72 0.51
C ALA A 52 8.01 12.21 1.12
N LEU A 53 7.50 11.06 0.67
CA LEU A 53 6.33 10.43 1.28
C LEU A 53 6.58 10.02 2.73
N SER A 54 7.78 9.52 3.05
CA SER A 54 8.14 9.14 4.41
C SER A 54 8.10 10.34 5.37
N GLU A 55 8.65 11.47 4.95
CA GLU A 55 8.69 12.69 5.75
C GLU A 55 7.33 13.38 5.85
N ASN A 56 6.56 13.42 4.76
CA ASN A 56 5.33 14.23 4.69
C ASN A 56 4.07 13.47 5.08
N LEU A 57 4.03 12.15 4.91
CA LEU A 57 2.87 11.30 5.23
C LEU A 57 3.12 10.36 6.41
N GLY A 58 4.25 10.51 7.10
CA GLY A 58 4.59 9.68 8.27
C GLY A 58 4.83 8.20 7.94
N LEU A 59 5.06 7.87 6.66
CA LEU A 59 5.32 6.51 6.23
C LEU A 59 6.74 6.10 6.58
N SER A 60 6.95 4.81 6.84
CA SER A 60 8.30 4.27 6.76
C SER A 60 8.81 4.33 5.31
N LEU A 61 10.13 4.42 5.13
CA LEU A 61 10.72 4.40 3.78
C LEU A 61 10.33 3.15 2.98
N SER A 62 10.27 1.99 3.65
CA SER A 62 9.85 0.73 3.03
C SER A 62 8.37 0.76 2.64
N GLY A 63 7.50 1.30 3.49
CA GLY A 63 6.08 1.48 3.18
C GLY A 63 5.84 2.43 2.01
N ALA A 64 6.52 3.58 2.01
CA ALA A 64 6.47 4.53 0.90
C ALA A 64 6.98 3.93 -0.42
N THR A 65 8.07 3.16 -0.37
CA THR A 65 8.60 2.45 -1.54
C THR A 65 7.61 1.41 -2.06
N PHE A 66 6.97 0.68 -1.16
CA PHE A 66 5.94 -0.30 -1.51
C PHE A 66 4.74 0.35 -2.19
N LEU A 67 4.19 1.42 -1.62
CA LEU A 67 3.00 2.11 -2.15
C LEU A 67 3.27 2.72 -3.54
N ILE A 68 4.42 3.36 -3.76
CA ILE A 68 4.81 3.83 -5.09
C ILE A 68 4.86 2.67 -6.10
N ALA A 69 5.48 1.56 -5.74
CA ALA A 69 5.60 0.40 -6.63
C ALA A 69 4.23 -0.23 -6.93
N LYS A 70 3.32 -0.25 -5.95
CA LYS A 70 1.94 -0.72 -6.10
C LYS A 70 1.16 0.18 -7.07
N LEU A 71 1.08 1.48 -6.79
CA LEU A 71 0.28 2.43 -7.58
C LEU A 71 0.74 2.51 -9.05
N ARG A 72 2.05 2.50 -9.31
CA ARG A 72 2.60 2.44 -10.68
C ARG A 72 2.19 1.17 -11.43
N ARG A 73 2.10 0.04 -10.72
CA ARG A 73 1.67 -1.23 -11.32
C ARG A 73 0.18 -1.22 -11.65
N GLU A 74 -0.61 -0.50 -10.87
CA GLU A 74 -2.06 -0.34 -11.04
C GLU A 74 -2.44 0.79 -12.00
N GLN A 75 -1.45 1.56 -12.49
CA GLN A 75 -1.63 2.70 -13.40
C GLN A 75 -2.40 3.88 -12.78
N GLU A 76 -2.38 3.98 -11.45
CA GLU A 76 -2.99 5.07 -10.68
C GLU A 76 -2.10 6.33 -10.60
N ILE A 77 -0.81 6.17 -10.93
CA ILE A 77 0.24 7.20 -11.07
C ILE A 77 1.26 6.81 -12.15
#